data_AF-A0A6L9KH24-F1
#
_entry.id   AF-A0A6L9KH24-F1
#
_cell.length_a   1.000
_cell.length_b   1.000
_cell.length_c   1.000
_cell.angle_alpha   90.00
_cell.angle_beta   90.00
_cell.angle_gamma   90.00
#
_symmetry.space_group_name_H-M   'P 1'
#
loop_
_entity.id
_entity.type
_entity.pdbx_description
1 polymer ?
#
loop_
_entity_poly.entity_id
_entity_poly.type
_entity_poly.pdbx_seq_one_letter_code
_entity_poly.pdbx_strand_id
1 'polypeptide(L)'
;MSEKEIHTEVHRDDEAAKLGMWLFIFTELLLFGGLFLVYSIFRAMYPTNFREGSLELSVTIGAINTIVLLFSSMTVAMALTAIQKNNKKLAMQMIAVTLFLATLFLFNKYIEWGAKFHHGLYPGSELMKLLDRGDLMYFSLYFFMTGLHAVHIIVGMILLIIAFFKVRNESIHYQKYVNLENGALYWHLVDLIWIFLFPLMYLIT
;
A
#
# COMPACT_ATOMS: atom_id res chain seq x y z
N MET A 1 -42.58 -39.27 -6.20
CA MET A 1 -41.39 -39.07 -5.35
C MET A 1 -40.66 -37.87 -5.93
N SER A 2 -40.96 -36.67 -5.44
CA SER A 2 -40.38 -35.42 -5.95
C SER A 2 -39.01 -35.25 -5.32
N GLU A 3 -37.97 -35.27 -6.17
CA GLU A 3 -36.59 -34.97 -5.79
C GLU A 3 -36.54 -33.54 -5.23
N LYS A 4 -36.24 -33.41 -3.94
CA LYS A 4 -35.96 -32.11 -3.32
C LYS A 4 -34.59 -31.69 -3.84
N GLU A 5 -34.55 -30.72 -4.75
CA GLU A 5 -33.34 -29.94 -5.01
C GLU A 5 -32.84 -29.38 -3.68
N ILE A 6 -31.76 -29.94 -3.16
CA ILE A 6 -31.03 -29.37 -2.04
C ILE A 6 -30.34 -28.14 -2.60
N HIS A 7 -31.00 -26.99 -2.56
CA HIS A 7 -30.32 -25.71 -2.64
C HIS A 7 -29.35 -25.66 -1.45
N THR A 8 -28.10 -26.06 -1.67
CA THR A 8 -27.00 -25.72 -0.78
C THR A 8 -26.85 -24.21 -0.86
N GLU A 9 -27.64 -23.48 -0.08
CA GLU A 9 -27.34 -22.08 0.22
C GLU A 9 -25.95 -22.10 0.87
N VAL A 10 -24.94 -21.73 0.10
CA VAL A 10 -23.60 -21.49 0.61
C VAL A 10 -23.76 -20.38 1.64
N HIS A 11 -23.70 -20.74 2.93
CA HIS A 11 -23.75 -19.81 4.04
C HIS A 11 -22.61 -18.80 3.87
N ARG A 12 -22.93 -17.63 3.32
CA ARG A 12 -21.98 -16.55 3.08
C ARG A 12 -22.19 -15.50 4.16
N ASP A 13 -21.24 -15.43 5.08
CA ASP A 13 -21.27 -14.45 6.16
C ASP A 13 -20.45 -13.21 5.77
N ASP A 14 -21.14 -12.25 5.15
CA ASP A 14 -20.56 -10.98 4.72
C ASP A 14 -20.13 -10.10 5.91
N GLU A 15 -20.75 -10.27 7.08
CA GLU A 15 -20.39 -9.55 8.30
C GLU A 15 -19.07 -10.09 8.86
N ALA A 16 -18.89 -11.42 8.89
CA ALA A 16 -17.62 -12.03 9.27
C ALA A 16 -16.47 -11.61 8.34
N ALA A 17 -16.72 -11.51 7.03
CA ALA A 17 -15.72 -11.07 6.06
C ALA A 17 -15.30 -9.60 6.27
N LYS A 18 -16.24 -8.71 6.60
CA LYS A 18 -15.94 -7.32 6.94
C LYS A 18 -15.18 -7.21 8.26
N LEU A 19 -15.63 -7.93 9.29
CA LEU A 19 -14.97 -7.97 10.60
C LEU A 19 -13.52 -8.46 10.46
N GLY A 20 -13.29 -9.51 9.68
CA GLY A 20 -11.96 -10.03 9.38
C GLY A 20 -11.06 -8.99 8.70
N MET A 21 -11.61 -8.22 7.76
CA MET A 21 -10.88 -7.13 7.11
C MET A 21 -10.50 -6.01 8.09
N TRP A 22 -11.42 -5.60 8.97
CA TRP A 22 -11.14 -4.60 10.01
C TRP A 22 -10.09 -5.06 11.01
N LEU A 23 -10.16 -6.33 11.44
CA LEU A 23 -9.16 -6.91 12.33
C LEU A 23 -7.79 -6.97 11.65
N PHE A 24 -7.74 -7.36 10.37
CA PHE A 24 -6.52 -7.32 9.57
C PHE A 24 -5.95 -5.89 9.45
N ILE A 25 -6.78 -4.88 9.19
CA ILE A 25 -6.34 -3.48 9.15
C ILE A 25 -5.73 -3.08 10.48
N PHE A 26 -6.36 -3.45 11.59
CA PHE A 26 -5.85 -3.14 12.91
C PHE A 26 -4.49 -3.79 13.17
N THR A 27 -4.28 -5.04 12.76
CA THR A 27 -2.97 -5.70 12.91
C THR A 27 -1.88 -5.02 12.08
N GLU A 28 -2.20 -4.56 10.87
CA GLU A 28 -1.24 -3.82 10.03
C GLU A 28 -0.93 -2.43 10.59
N LEU A 29 -1.92 -1.73 11.14
CA LEU A 29 -1.70 -0.46 11.83
C LEU A 29 -0.79 -0.64 13.04
N LEU A 30 -0.90 -1.74 13.79
CA LEU A 30 0.02 -2.04 14.89
C LEU A 30 1.43 -2.39 14.40
N LEU A 31 1.55 -3.14 13.30
CA LEU A 31 2.84 -3.47 12.68
C LEU A 31 3.60 -2.20 12.27
N PHE A 32 2.97 -1.34 11.46
CA PHE A 32 3.59 -0.08 11.03
C PHE A 32 3.72 0.92 12.18
N GLY A 33 2.77 0.97 13.11
CA GLY A 33 2.84 1.80 14.32
C GLY A 33 4.06 1.47 15.18
N GLY A 34 4.37 0.18 15.36
CA GLY A 34 5.59 -0.26 16.04
C GLY A 34 6.85 0.19 15.30
N LEU A 35 6.88 0.08 13.97
CA LEU A 35 8.02 0.53 13.16
C LEU A 35 8.20 2.06 13.22
N PHE A 36 7.12 2.84 13.21
CA PHE A 36 7.18 4.29 13.37
C PHE A 36 7.72 4.69 14.75
N LEU A 37 7.37 3.96 15.81
CA LEU A 37 7.92 4.18 17.14
C LEU A 37 9.41 3.90 17.19
N VAL A 38 9.85 2.76 16.62
CA VAL A 38 11.27 2.41 16.51
C VAL A 38 12.04 3.47 15.74
N TYR A 39 11.52 3.93 14.60
CA TYR A 39 12.12 5.02 13.84
C TYR A 39 12.24 6.31 14.67
N SER A 40 11.19 6.68 15.40
CA SER A 40 11.17 7.88 16.23
C SER A 40 12.21 7.83 17.36
N ILE A 41 12.40 6.66 17.98
CA ILE A 41 13.42 6.45 19.02
C ILE A 41 14.82 6.61 18.41
N PHE A 42 15.12 5.92 17.31
CA PHE A 42 16.43 6.02 16.67
C PHE A 42 16.73 7.43 16.14
N ARG A 43 15.71 8.14 15.65
CA ARG A 43 15.83 9.54 15.26
C ARG A 43 16.19 10.43 16.45
N ALA A 44 15.59 10.21 17.62
CA ALA A 44 15.90 10.96 18.83
C ALA A 44 17.32 10.64 19.36
N MET A 45 17.82 9.41 19.13
CA MET A 45 19.17 9.00 19.52
C MET A 45 20.25 9.53 18.58
N TYR A 46 19.98 9.60 17.27
CA TYR A 46 20.95 10.00 16.22
C TYR A 46 20.41 11.14 15.33
N PRO A 47 20.13 12.33 15.89
CA PRO A 47 19.44 13.40 15.16
C PRO A 47 20.25 13.95 13.98
N THR A 48 21.59 14.01 14.09
CA THR A 48 22.47 14.54 13.02
C THR A 48 22.51 13.60 11.82
N ASN A 49 22.71 12.30 12.06
CA ASN A 49 22.75 11.26 11.02
C ASN A 49 21.41 11.11 10.30
N PHE A 50 20.29 11.14 11.04
CA PHE A 50 18.96 11.05 10.43
C PHE A 50 18.64 12.27 9.55
N ARG A 51 19.16 13.45 9.92
CA ARG A 51 19.04 14.65 9.11
C ARG A 51 19.83 14.55 7.82
N GLU A 52 21.08 14.09 7.88
CA GLU A 52 21.93 13.88 6.70
C GLU A 52 21.35 12.80 5.78
N GLY A 53 20.87 11.69 6.36
CA GLY A 53 20.16 10.63 5.64
C GLY A 53 18.92 11.14 4.90
N SER A 54 18.12 12.03 5.50
CA SER A 54 16.94 12.64 4.85
C SER A 54 17.29 13.49 3.62
N LEU A 55 18.43 14.19 3.64
CA LEU A 55 18.87 15.04 2.53
C LEU A 55 19.33 14.22 1.30
N GLU A 56 19.72 12.97 1.50
CA GLU A 56 20.08 12.00 0.44
C GLU A 56 18.84 11.46 -0.31
N LEU A 57 17.63 11.91 0.05
CA LEU A 57 16.38 11.50 -0.59
C LEU A 57 15.76 12.67 -1.36
N SER A 58 15.24 12.37 -2.55
CA SER A 58 14.55 13.38 -3.36
C SER A 58 13.13 13.61 -2.85
N VAL A 59 12.95 14.70 -2.09
CA VAL A 59 11.63 15.15 -1.60
C VAL A 59 10.65 15.36 -2.76
N THR A 60 11.13 15.84 -3.92
CA THR A 60 10.30 16.08 -5.10
C THR A 60 9.71 14.77 -5.66
N ILE A 61 10.53 13.73 -5.81
CA ILE A 61 10.06 12.42 -6.29
C ILE A 61 9.09 11.81 -5.27
N GLY A 62 9.42 11.92 -3.97
CA GLY A 62 8.52 11.48 -2.90
C GLY A 62 7.18 12.21 -2.91
N ALA A 63 7.16 13.53 -3.12
CA ALA A 63 5.96 14.34 -3.17
C ALA A 63 5.07 14.00 -4.38
N ILE A 64 5.68 13.80 -5.56
CA ILE A 64 4.97 13.34 -6.76
C ILE A 64 4.30 11.99 -6.48
N ASN A 65 5.03 11.05 -5.87
CA ASN A 65 4.51 9.74 -5.51
C ASN A 65 3.34 9.82 -4.53
N THR A 66 3.39 10.72 -3.55
CA THR A 66 2.27 10.96 -2.63
C THR A 66 1.05 11.51 -3.35
N ILE A 67 1.20 12.46 -4.27
CA ILE A 67 0.09 12.97 -5.08
C ILE A 67 -0.52 11.86 -5.95
N VAL A 68 0.33 11.04 -6.57
CA VAL A 68 -0.10 9.89 -7.39
C VAL A 68 -0.92 8.90 -6.56
N LEU A 69 -0.47 8.58 -5.33
CA LEU A 69 -1.20 7.65 -4.45
C LEU A 69 -2.52 8.24 -3.95
N LEU A 70 -2.55 9.50 -3.54
CA LEU A 70 -3.80 10.18 -3.14
C LEU A 70 -4.83 10.19 -4.27
N PHE A 71 -4.38 10.47 -5.50
CA PHE A 71 -5.26 10.41 -6.66
C PHE A 71 -5.71 8.97 -6.94
N SER A 72 -4.83 7.98 -6.79
CA SER A 72 -5.19 6.57 -6.91
C SER A 72 -6.27 6.16 -5.89
N SER A 73 -6.15 6.63 -4.65
CA SER A 73 -7.09 6.39 -3.55
C SER A 73 -8.46 6.96 -3.87
N MET A 74 -8.51 8.20 -4.38
CA MET A 74 -9.76 8.80 -4.90
C MET A 74 -10.39 7.95 -6.00
N THR A 75 -9.61 7.45 -6.96
CA THR A 75 -10.16 6.63 -8.06
C THR A 75 -10.77 5.32 -7.57
N VAL A 76 -10.19 4.68 -6.54
CA VAL A 76 -10.77 3.47 -5.94
C VAL A 76 -12.11 3.76 -5.26
N ALA A 77 -12.22 4.86 -4.51
CA ALA A 77 -13.48 5.27 -3.90
C ALA A 77 -14.56 5.57 -4.96
N MET A 78 -14.17 6.20 -6.08
CA MET A 78 -15.05 6.41 -7.22
C MET A 78 -15.46 5.09 -7.88
N ALA A 79 -14.57 4.09 -7.95
CA ALA A 79 -14.90 2.77 -8.48
C ALA A 79 -15.97 2.06 -7.64
N LEU A 80 -15.85 2.12 -6.31
CA LEU A 80 -16.84 1.55 -5.39
C LEU A 80 -18.19 2.25 -5.53
N THR A 81 -18.20 3.58 -5.63
CA THR A 81 -19.43 4.37 -5.84
C THR A 81 -20.07 4.08 -7.20
N ALA A 82 -19.27 3.95 -8.25
CA ALA A 82 -19.75 3.60 -9.59
C ALA A 82 -20.41 2.22 -9.61
N ILE A 83 -19.84 1.27 -8.87
CA ILE A 83 -20.39 -0.07 -8.67
C ILE A 83 -21.73 -0.02 -7.92
N GLN A 84 -21.85 0.78 -6.85
CA GLN A 84 -23.12 0.98 -6.13
C GLN A 84 -24.20 1.59 -7.04
N LYS A 85 -23.81 2.47 -7.97
CA LYS A 85 -24.69 3.06 -9.00
C LYS A 85 -24.88 2.15 -10.22
N ASN A 86 -24.47 0.88 -10.15
CA ASN A 86 -24.55 -0.12 -11.22
C ASN A 86 -23.84 0.28 -12.54
N ASN A 87 -22.90 1.22 -12.48
CA ASN A 87 -22.09 1.64 -13.62
C ASN A 87 -20.77 0.86 -13.67
N LYS A 88 -20.86 -0.35 -14.20
CA LYS A 88 -19.72 -1.29 -14.32
C LYS A 88 -18.56 -0.71 -15.15
N LYS A 89 -18.88 -0.03 -16.26
CA LYS A 89 -17.88 0.55 -17.16
C LYS A 89 -17.01 1.58 -16.46
N LEU A 90 -17.66 2.51 -15.72
CA LEU A 90 -16.95 3.53 -14.97
C LEU A 90 -16.09 2.90 -13.87
N ALA A 91 -16.59 1.91 -13.15
CA ALA A 91 -15.82 1.23 -12.11
C ALA A 91 -14.58 0.51 -12.65
N MET A 92 -14.71 -0.19 -13.78
CA MET A 92 -13.56 -0.81 -14.44
C MET A 92 -12.52 0.23 -14.87
N GLN A 93 -12.96 1.34 -15.45
CA GLN A 93 -12.05 2.43 -15.84
C GLN A 93 -11.31 2.99 -14.63
N MET A 94 -12.02 3.25 -13.52
CA MET A 94 -11.40 3.78 -12.30
C MET A 94 -10.38 2.80 -11.70
N ILE A 95 -10.69 1.50 -11.61
CA ILE A 95 -9.74 0.48 -11.11
C ILE A 95 -8.51 0.39 -12.03
N ALA A 96 -8.70 0.46 -13.35
CA ALA A 96 -7.60 0.45 -14.30
C ALA A 96 -6.69 1.68 -14.15
N VAL A 97 -7.27 2.86 -13.91
CA VAL A 97 -6.51 4.09 -13.60
C VAL A 97 -5.73 3.90 -12.30
N THR A 98 -6.33 3.34 -11.25
CA THR A 98 -5.62 3.05 -10.00
C THR A 98 -4.41 2.13 -10.23
N LEU A 99 -4.58 1.04 -10.97
CA LEU A 99 -3.50 0.09 -11.24
C LEU A 99 -2.35 0.72 -12.04
N PHE A 100 -2.68 1.60 -12.98
CA PHE A 100 -1.69 2.37 -13.72
C PHE A 100 -0.88 3.31 -12.81
N LEU A 101 -1.56 4.05 -11.94
CA LEU A 101 -0.92 4.97 -10.98
C LEU A 101 -0.06 4.21 -9.96
N ALA A 102 -0.52 3.05 -9.49
CA ALA A 102 0.26 2.17 -8.63
C ALA A 102 1.55 1.67 -9.30
N THR A 103 1.46 1.32 -10.58
CA THR A 103 2.62 0.90 -11.38
C THR A 103 3.61 2.05 -11.53
N LEU A 104 3.12 3.27 -11.79
CA LEU A 104 3.97 4.47 -11.86
C LEU A 104 4.70 4.73 -10.53
N PHE A 105 4.01 4.57 -9.40
CA PHE A 105 4.62 4.67 -8.07
C PHE A 105 5.75 3.65 -7.88
N LEU A 106 5.50 2.36 -8.18
CA LEU A 106 6.49 1.30 -8.05
C LEU A 106 7.69 1.53 -8.99
N PHE A 107 7.44 2.01 -10.20
CA PHE A 107 8.50 2.34 -11.16
C PHE A 107 9.39 3.49 -10.67
N ASN A 108 8.80 4.58 -10.18
CA ASN A 108 9.56 5.69 -9.60
C ASN A 108 10.41 5.21 -8.41
N LYS A 109 9.85 4.32 -7.58
CA LYS A 109 10.59 3.71 -6.47
C LYS A 109 11.70 2.79 -6.91
N TYR A 110 11.48 2.00 -7.94
CA TYR A 110 12.51 1.15 -8.52
C TYR A 110 13.70 1.97 -9.01
N ILE A 111 13.48 3.14 -9.63
CA ILE A 111 14.57 4.05 -10.03
C ILE A 111 15.31 4.60 -8.82
N GLU A 112 14.60 5.07 -7.79
CA GLU A 112 15.21 5.64 -6.58
C GLU A 112 16.06 4.60 -5.83
N TRP A 113 15.56 3.37 -5.72
CA TRP A 113 16.32 2.25 -5.17
C TRP A 113 17.49 1.91 -6.09
N GLY A 114 17.26 1.73 -7.39
CA GLY A 114 18.29 1.39 -8.37
C GLY A 114 19.48 2.35 -8.35
N ALA A 115 19.21 3.66 -8.23
CA ALA A 115 20.25 4.67 -8.06
C ALA A 115 21.09 4.43 -6.78
N LYS A 116 20.45 4.13 -5.64
CA LYS A 116 21.14 3.84 -4.36
C LYS A 116 21.91 2.51 -4.40
N PHE A 117 21.37 1.47 -5.06
CA PHE A 117 22.07 0.20 -5.30
C PHE A 117 23.31 0.40 -6.17
N HIS A 118 23.24 1.26 -7.19
CA HIS A 118 24.37 1.56 -8.06
C HIS A 118 25.48 2.36 -7.33
N HIS A 119 25.13 3.08 -6.27
CA HIS A 119 26.08 3.74 -5.37
C HIS A 119 26.60 2.79 -4.26
N GLY A 120 26.26 1.50 -4.30
CA GLY A 120 26.72 0.50 -3.34
C GLY A 120 25.99 0.51 -1.99
N LEU A 121 24.95 1.33 -1.83
CA LEU A 121 24.14 1.42 -0.61
C LEU A 121 22.97 0.42 -0.67
N TYR A 122 23.28 -0.86 -0.42
CA TYR A 122 22.26 -1.91 -0.25
C TYR A 122 22.34 -2.56 1.14
N PRO A 123 21.21 -3.09 1.66
CA PRO A 123 21.19 -3.80 2.94
C PRO A 123 22.21 -4.95 2.96
N GLY A 124 23.21 -4.84 3.83
CA GLY A 124 24.28 -5.85 3.97
C GLY A 124 25.53 -5.63 3.10
N SER A 125 25.62 -4.52 2.36
CA SER A 125 26.83 -4.14 1.62
C SER A 125 28.02 -3.82 2.54
N GLU A 126 29.24 -4.02 2.04
CA GLU A 126 30.49 -3.63 2.73
C GLU A 126 30.50 -2.12 3.08
N LEU A 127 29.95 -1.28 2.20
CA LEU A 127 29.84 0.17 2.41
C LEU A 127 28.91 0.51 3.57
N MET A 128 27.80 -0.22 3.73
CA MET A 128 26.85 0.01 4.82
C MET A 128 27.44 -0.35 6.19
N LYS A 129 28.36 -1.31 6.25
CA LYS A 129 29.09 -1.68 7.48
C LYS A 129 30.16 -0.65 7.88
N LEU A 130 30.59 0.18 6.94
CA LEU A 130 31.58 1.26 7.15
C LEU A 130 30.92 2.60 7.52
N LEU A 131 29.60 2.71 7.38
CA LEU A 131 28.84 3.89 7.78
C LEU A 131 28.78 4.01 9.31
N ASP A 132 28.62 5.24 9.79
CA ASP A 132 28.38 5.49 11.21
C ASP A 132 27.08 4.81 11.66
N ARG A 133 26.99 4.45 12.94
CA ARG A 133 25.87 3.65 13.48
C ARG A 133 24.52 4.32 13.23
N GLY A 134 24.48 5.66 13.22
CA GLY A 134 23.27 6.43 12.92
C GLY A 134 22.80 6.29 11.46
N ASP A 135 23.73 6.41 10.51
CA ASP A 135 23.42 6.34 9.07
C ASP A 135 23.03 4.92 8.65
N LEU A 136 23.75 3.91 9.16
CA LEU A 136 23.41 2.49 8.99
C LEU A 136 21.97 2.23 9.44
N MET A 137 21.57 2.76 10.60
CA MET A 137 20.23 2.55 11.15
C MET A 137 19.16 3.28 10.33
N TYR A 138 19.43 4.52 9.89
CA TYR A 138 18.52 5.28 9.02
C TYR A 138 18.26 4.53 7.70
N PHE A 139 19.31 4.14 6.97
CA PHE A 139 19.14 3.45 5.70
C PHE A 139 18.51 2.06 5.87
N SER A 140 18.86 1.33 6.94
CA SER A 140 18.24 0.02 7.23
C SER A 140 16.73 0.15 7.47
N LEU A 141 16.32 1.11 8.29
CA LEU A 141 14.90 1.38 8.54
C LEU A 141 14.20 1.91 7.28
N TYR A 142 14.86 2.76 6.50
CA TYR A 142 14.34 3.25 5.22
C TYR A 142 14.03 2.08 4.28
N PHE A 143 14.99 1.19 4.01
CA PHE A 143 14.79 0.06 3.11
C PHE A 143 13.74 -0.92 3.66
N PHE A 144 13.75 -1.17 4.97
CA PHE A 144 12.79 -2.07 5.59
C PHE A 144 11.35 -1.54 5.51
N MET A 145 11.11 -0.29 5.92
CA MET A 145 9.77 0.30 5.96
C MET A 145 9.23 0.55 4.55
N THR A 146 10.05 1.08 3.64
CA THR A 146 9.63 1.30 2.24
C THR A 146 9.48 -0.01 1.48
N GLY A 147 10.32 -1.02 1.77
CA GLY A 147 10.23 -2.35 1.18
C GLY A 147 8.97 -3.11 1.62
N LEU A 148 8.69 -3.10 2.93
CA LEU A 148 7.44 -3.65 3.48
C LEU A 148 6.23 -2.99 2.84
N HIS A 149 6.26 -1.65 2.71
CA HIS A 149 5.19 -0.91 2.06
C HIS A 149 5.05 -1.26 0.56
N ALA A 150 6.16 -1.43 -0.17
CA ALA A 150 6.12 -1.85 -1.57
C ALA A 150 5.48 -3.24 -1.74
N VAL A 151 5.76 -4.18 -0.82
CA VAL A 151 5.08 -5.49 -0.79
C VAL A 151 3.57 -5.32 -0.60
N HIS A 152 3.15 -4.43 0.30
CA HIS A 152 1.73 -4.14 0.52
C HIS A 152 1.06 -3.56 -0.73
N ILE A 153 1.71 -2.63 -1.45
CA ILE A 153 1.19 -2.12 -2.72
C ILE A 153 1.00 -3.26 -3.73
N ILE A 154 1.99 -4.15 -3.86
CA ILE A 154 1.90 -5.28 -4.80
C ILE A 154 0.72 -6.19 -4.45
N VAL A 155 0.56 -6.54 -3.17
CA VAL A 155 -0.59 -7.31 -2.69
C VAL A 155 -1.90 -6.59 -2.99
N GLY A 156 -1.98 -5.28 -2.73
CA GLY A 156 -3.15 -4.47 -3.05
C GLY A 156 -3.48 -4.45 -4.55
N MET A 157 -2.46 -4.38 -5.40
CA MET A 157 -2.63 -4.41 -6.86
C MET A 157 -3.22 -5.74 -7.30
N ILE A 158 -2.75 -6.86 -6.72
CA ILE A 158 -3.29 -8.19 -6.99
C ILE A 158 -4.78 -8.26 -6.59
N LEU A 159 -5.15 -7.73 -5.41
CA LEU A 159 -6.55 -7.69 -4.97
C LEU A 159 -7.42 -6.85 -5.91
N LEU A 160 -6.94 -5.68 -6.36
CA LEU A 160 -7.64 -4.83 -7.32
C LEU A 160 -7.77 -5.48 -8.71
N ILE A 161 -6.75 -6.22 -9.18
CA ILE A 161 -6.80 -6.98 -10.43
C ILE A 161 -7.87 -8.09 -10.33
N ILE A 162 -7.90 -8.84 -9.22
CA ILE A 162 -8.93 -9.87 -8.99
C ILE A 162 -10.32 -9.21 -8.98
N ALA A 163 -10.47 -8.05 -8.33
CA ALA A 163 -11.71 -7.31 -8.31
C ALA A 163 -12.11 -6.84 -9.73
N PHE A 164 -11.16 -6.34 -10.53
CA PHE A 164 -11.38 -5.94 -11.92
C PHE A 164 -11.94 -7.09 -12.77
N PHE A 165 -11.33 -8.28 -12.70
CA PHE A 165 -11.82 -9.46 -13.45
C PHE A 165 -13.19 -9.93 -12.95
N LYS A 166 -13.46 -9.86 -11.64
CA LYS A 166 -14.78 -10.18 -11.08
C LYS A 166 -15.86 -9.21 -11.55
N VAL A 167 -15.55 -7.92 -11.68
CA VAL A 167 -16.46 -6.90 -12.23
C VAL A 167 -16.74 -7.16 -13.71
N ARG A 168 -15.72 -7.56 -14.47
CA ARG A 168 -15.83 -7.86 -15.90
C ARG A 168 -16.71 -9.08 -16.20
N ASN A 169 -16.59 -10.16 -15.43
CA ASN A 169 -17.29 -11.44 -15.69
C ASN A 169 -18.80 -11.45 -15.34
N GLU A 170 -19.44 -10.29 -15.30
CA GLU A 170 -20.89 -10.05 -15.07
C GLU A 170 -21.51 -10.58 -13.78
N SER A 171 -20.83 -11.43 -13.02
CA SER A 171 -21.36 -12.15 -11.86
C SER A 171 -21.67 -11.29 -10.63
N ILE A 172 -21.59 -9.97 -10.75
CA ILE A 172 -21.93 -9.02 -9.69
C ILE A 172 -23.45 -8.80 -9.69
N HIS A 173 -24.14 -9.76 -9.10
CA HIS A 173 -25.40 -9.48 -8.40
C HIS A 173 -25.09 -8.60 -7.18
N TYR A 174 -26.06 -7.77 -6.82
CA TYR A 174 -26.09 -6.76 -5.74
C TYR A 174 -25.47 -7.17 -4.38
N GLN A 175 -25.26 -8.47 -4.13
CA GLN A 175 -24.64 -9.00 -2.92
C GLN A 175 -23.13 -9.29 -3.02
N LYS A 176 -22.43 -9.09 -4.15
CA LYS A 176 -21.01 -9.47 -4.32
C LYS A 176 -19.97 -8.34 -4.14
N TYR A 177 -20.38 -7.18 -3.64
CA TYR A 177 -19.49 -6.01 -3.52
C TYR A 177 -18.50 -6.09 -2.35
N VAL A 178 -18.72 -6.97 -1.37
CA VAL A 178 -17.87 -7.10 -0.17
C VAL A 178 -16.40 -7.35 -0.52
N ASN A 179 -16.11 -8.12 -1.57
CA ASN A 179 -14.73 -8.34 -2.01
C ASN A 179 -14.07 -7.08 -2.58
N LEU A 180 -14.82 -6.26 -3.32
CA LEU A 180 -14.32 -5.00 -3.87
C LEU A 180 -14.18 -3.96 -2.75
N GLU A 181 -15.14 -3.91 -1.83
CA GLU A 181 -15.11 -3.06 -0.64
C GLU A 181 -13.90 -3.38 0.24
N ASN A 182 -13.65 -4.66 0.55
CA ASN A 182 -12.48 -5.10 1.30
C ASN A 182 -11.17 -4.77 0.56
N GLY A 183 -11.13 -4.97 -0.76
CA GLY A 183 -9.97 -4.58 -1.58
C GLY A 183 -9.72 -3.07 -1.59
N ALA A 184 -10.79 -2.28 -1.62
CA ALA A 184 -10.72 -0.82 -1.53
C ALA A 184 -10.23 -0.36 -0.14
N LEU A 185 -10.77 -0.94 0.93
CA LEU A 185 -10.33 -0.69 2.31
C LEU A 185 -8.84 -1.01 2.49
N TYR A 186 -8.37 -2.13 1.93
CA TYR A 186 -6.95 -2.48 1.91
C TYR A 186 -6.13 -1.41 1.19
N TRP A 187 -6.57 -0.98 0.00
CA TRP A 187 -5.86 0.05 -0.78
C TRP A 187 -5.76 1.38 -0.03
N HIS A 188 -6.85 1.81 0.62
CA HIS A 188 -6.86 3.02 1.43
C HIS A 188 -5.93 2.93 2.64
N LEU A 189 -5.83 1.77 3.28
CA LEU A 189 -4.86 1.55 4.36
C LEU A 189 -3.43 1.71 3.86
N VAL A 190 -3.10 1.10 2.72
CA VAL A 190 -1.77 1.22 2.12
C VAL A 190 -1.44 2.68 1.82
N ASP A 191 -2.36 3.42 1.18
CA ASP A 191 -2.19 4.86 0.94
C ASP A 191 -1.98 5.65 2.25
N LEU A 192 -2.79 5.38 3.28
CA LEU A 192 -2.65 6.01 4.60
C LEU A 192 -1.27 5.77 5.22
N ILE A 193 -0.73 4.56 5.13
CA ILE A 193 0.62 4.25 5.63
C ILE A 193 1.66 5.12 4.90
N TRP A 194 1.53 5.31 3.59
CA TRP A 194 2.45 6.15 2.81
C TRP A 194 2.39 7.62 3.21
N ILE A 195 1.19 8.14 3.46
CA ILE A 195 0.99 9.53 3.91
C ILE A 195 1.75 9.82 5.21
N PHE A 196 1.91 8.85 6.09
CA PHE A 196 2.74 8.99 7.30
C PHE A 196 4.22 8.73 7.03
N LEU A 197 4.55 7.75 6.19
CA LEU A 197 5.93 7.38 5.88
C LEU A 197 6.67 8.52 5.15
N PHE A 198 6.03 9.16 4.17
CA PHE A 198 6.65 10.21 3.37
C PHE A 198 7.16 11.39 4.22
N PRO A 199 6.34 12.07 5.05
CA PRO A 199 6.83 13.17 5.88
C PRO A 199 7.90 12.73 6.87
N LEU A 200 7.71 11.56 7.49
CA LEU A 200 8.62 11.02 8.50
C LEU A 200 10.04 10.80 7.96
N MET A 201 10.17 10.35 6.72
CA MET A 201 11.44 10.02 6.08
C MET A 201 12.02 11.15 5.24
N TYR A 202 11.18 11.94 4.55
CA TYR A 202 11.61 12.91 3.52
C TYR A 202 11.52 14.37 3.96
N LEU A 203 10.55 14.75 4.80
CA LEU A 203 10.32 16.16 5.15
C LEU A 203 10.90 16.51 6.51
N ILE A 204 10.92 15.56 7.43
CA ILE A 204 11.34 15.77 8.81
C ILE A 204 12.87 15.56 8.90
N THR A 205 13.60 16.62 8.54
CA THR A 205 15.03 16.82 8.83
C THR A 205 15.31 17.09 10.31
#